data_AF-A0A016WN18-F1
#
_entry.id   AF-A0A016WN18-F1
#
_cell.length_a   1.000
_cell.length_b   1.000
_cell.length_c   1.000
_cell.angle_alpha   90.00
_cell.angle_beta   90.00
_cell.angle_gamma   90.00
#
_symmetry.space_group_name_H-M   'P 1'
#
loop_
_entity.id
_entity.type
_entity.pdbx_description
1 polymer ?
#
loop_
_entity_poly.entity_id
_entity_poly.type
_entity_poly.pdbx_seq_one_letter_code
_entity_poly.pdbx_strand_id
1 'polypeptide(L)'
;MRYNNATASECDPNAKRTTYWRFSGIQQVVRLDCIKCDPSLEFIGQKEQVDITNLNGFNMDDLTTVVPKHEGVPQTCGGRLEFQTMPTGSFPHPNITNDIPASSPADCAKKCYEREGCSTAAFVATTGNISDGVCLLTSDANVCGNNADYVPQHAALHPFIISCIKCTPCKYNIRTVTPDRVLPDFTHAVSVASIGECAQACYDRRCTMAQYNSQQHSCSMTSEPLESKCAREVPVVTEGVLPVTLECVSCSS
;
A
#
# COMPACT_ATOMS: atom_id res chain seq x y z
N MET A 1 9.09 -14.56 8.14
CA MET A 1 8.89 -15.97 8.51
C MET A 1 10.09 -16.75 7.98
N ARG A 2 10.84 -17.44 8.85
CA ARG A 2 11.95 -18.31 8.42
C ARG A 2 11.35 -19.62 7.94
N TYR A 3 11.44 -19.91 6.65
CA TYR A 3 11.24 -21.25 6.13
C TYR A 3 12.52 -22.05 6.40
N ASN A 4 12.59 -22.65 7.59
CA ASN A 4 13.50 -23.75 7.78
C ASN A 4 12.88 -24.96 7.09
N ASN A 5 13.57 -25.44 6.06
CA ASN A 5 13.28 -26.70 5.38
C ASN A 5 13.70 -27.87 6.30
N ALA A 6 13.11 -27.92 7.50
CA ALA A 6 13.25 -29.01 8.45
C ALA A 6 12.01 -29.87 8.32
N THR A 7 12.09 -30.90 7.47
CA THR A 7 11.29 -32.10 7.64
C THR A 7 11.58 -32.70 9.02
N ALA A 8 10.51 -33.04 9.75
CA ALA A 8 10.43 -33.50 11.15
C ALA A 8 10.34 -32.36 12.19
N SER A 9 9.36 -32.28 13.11
CA SER A 9 8.50 -33.34 13.67
C SER A 9 7.29 -32.71 14.39
N GLU A 10 6.10 -33.28 14.12
CA GLU A 10 4.87 -33.28 14.92
C GLU A 10 4.29 -31.93 15.39
N CYS A 11 3.09 -31.58 14.89
CA CYS A 11 2.23 -30.62 15.60
C CYS A 11 2.12 -31.08 17.07
N ASP A 12 2.24 -30.15 18.03
CA ASP A 12 2.07 -30.47 19.46
C ASP A 12 0.75 -31.26 19.65
N PRO A 13 0.81 -32.53 20.12
CA PRO A 13 -0.36 -33.37 20.27
C PRO A 13 -1.35 -32.83 21.31
N ASN A 14 -0.92 -31.92 22.20
CA ASN A 14 -1.77 -31.26 23.17
C ASN A 14 -2.37 -29.94 22.67
N ALA A 15 -1.99 -29.47 21.48
CA ALA A 15 -2.56 -28.26 20.91
C ALA A 15 -4.02 -28.47 20.52
N LYS A 16 -4.90 -27.57 20.96
CA LYS A 16 -6.32 -27.63 20.65
C LYS A 16 -6.54 -27.32 19.17
N ARG A 17 -6.87 -28.36 18.39
CA ARG A 17 -7.23 -28.22 16.98
C ARG A 17 -8.50 -27.37 16.87
N THR A 18 -8.44 -26.31 16.07
CA THR A 18 -9.62 -25.52 15.72
C THR A 18 -9.70 -25.34 14.21
N THR A 19 -10.91 -25.41 13.67
CA THR A 19 -11.20 -25.15 12.25
C THR A 19 -11.82 -23.77 12.02
N TYR A 20 -12.12 -23.05 13.10
CA TYR A 20 -12.67 -21.70 13.06
C TYR A 20 -12.20 -20.90 14.28
N TRP A 21 -12.17 -19.57 14.14
CA TRP A 21 -11.94 -18.64 15.25
C TRP A 21 -13.14 -17.70 15.33
N ARG A 22 -13.59 -17.39 16.55
CA ARG A 22 -14.61 -16.36 16.78
C ARG A 22 -13.92 -15.19 17.45
N PHE A 23 -13.84 -14.09 16.73
CA PHE A 23 -13.28 -12.85 17.24
C PHE A 23 -14.40 -11.96 17.78
N SER A 24 -14.22 -11.43 18.99
CA SER A 24 -15.17 -10.52 19.65
C SER A 24 -14.75 -9.05 19.56
N GLY A 25 -13.57 -8.77 19.00
CA GLY A 25 -13.06 -7.42 18.82
C GLY A 25 -12.05 -7.32 17.68
N ILE A 26 -11.88 -6.11 17.15
CA ILE A 26 -11.09 -5.80 15.94
C ILE A 26 -9.56 -5.95 16.11
N GLN A 27 -9.04 -6.08 17.34
CA GLN A 27 -7.60 -6.18 17.62
C GLN A 27 -7.13 -7.59 18.03
N GLN A 28 -7.92 -8.62 17.75
CA GLN A 28 -7.53 -9.99 18.10
C GLN A 28 -6.69 -10.61 16.98
N VAL A 29 -5.47 -11.05 17.32
CA VAL A 29 -4.53 -11.69 16.39
C VAL A 29 -4.33 -13.15 16.79
N VAL A 30 -4.24 -14.06 15.82
CA VAL A 30 -3.92 -15.47 16.04
C VAL A 30 -2.57 -15.82 15.45
N ARG A 31 -1.79 -16.58 16.22
CA ARG A 31 -0.56 -17.20 15.74
C ARG A 31 -0.89 -18.62 15.29
N LEU A 32 -0.54 -18.94 14.04
CA LEU A 32 -0.68 -20.28 13.50
C LEU A 32 0.62 -21.04 13.76
N ASP A 33 0.56 -22.04 14.63
CA ASP A 33 1.73 -22.87 14.96
C ASP A 33 1.83 -24.12 14.08
N CYS A 34 0.71 -24.74 13.69
CA CYS A 34 0.69 -25.92 12.83
C CYS A 34 -0.59 -26.01 11.99
N ILE A 35 -0.47 -26.47 10.74
CA ILE A 35 -1.61 -26.72 9.84
C ILE A 35 -1.57 -28.18 9.43
N LYS A 36 -2.69 -28.89 9.62
CA LYS A 36 -2.82 -30.29 9.19
C LYS A 36 -4.00 -30.41 8.22
N CYS A 37 -3.69 -30.65 6.95
CA CYS A 37 -4.68 -30.93 5.92
C CYS A 37 -5.42 -32.22 6.26
N ASP A 38 -6.75 -32.20 6.22
CA ASP A 38 -7.56 -33.41 6.37
C ASP A 38 -7.76 -34.04 4.97
N PRO A 39 -7.20 -35.22 4.70
CA PRO A 39 -7.38 -35.88 3.41
C PRO A 39 -8.78 -36.48 3.24
N SER A 40 -9.64 -36.46 4.26
CA SER A 40 -10.93 -37.15 4.26
C SER A 40 -12.16 -36.30 3.93
N LEU A 41 -11.99 -35.02 3.58
CA LEU A 41 -13.07 -34.20 3.05
C LEU A 41 -13.07 -34.25 1.52
N GLU A 42 -13.81 -35.22 0.96
CA GLU A 42 -14.26 -35.19 -0.43
C GLU A 42 -15.25 -34.04 -0.64
N PHE A 43 -14.73 -32.81 -0.71
CA PHE A 43 -15.48 -31.67 -1.24
C PHE A 43 -15.14 -31.49 -2.72
N ILE A 44 -16.03 -32.07 -3.54
CA ILE A 44 -16.47 -31.61 -4.86
C ILE A 44 -15.36 -31.15 -5.82
N GLY A 45 -14.82 -32.14 -6.56
CA GLY A 45 -14.75 -32.10 -8.03
C GLY A 45 -14.42 -30.79 -8.73
N GLN A 46 -13.25 -30.22 -8.48
CA GLN A 46 -12.37 -29.64 -9.51
C GLN A 46 -10.95 -29.66 -8.95
N LYS A 47 -10.16 -30.67 -9.32
CA LYS A 47 -8.70 -30.59 -9.19
C LYS A 47 -8.21 -29.60 -10.24
N GLU A 48 -8.36 -28.31 -9.98
CA GLU A 48 -7.32 -27.39 -10.41
C GLU A 48 -6.14 -27.67 -9.49
N GLN A 49 -5.19 -28.43 -10.03
CA GLN A 49 -3.88 -28.53 -9.45
C GLN A 49 -3.28 -27.13 -9.52
N VAL A 50 -3.47 -26.32 -8.47
CA VAL A 50 -2.73 -25.08 -8.31
C VAL A 50 -1.28 -25.51 -8.15
N ASP A 51 -0.55 -25.46 -9.25
CA ASP A 51 0.87 -25.76 -9.29
C ASP A 51 1.63 -24.63 -8.59
N ILE A 52 1.77 -24.78 -7.27
CA ILE A 52 2.52 -23.85 -6.43
C ILE A 52 4.03 -23.99 -6.62
N THR A 53 4.50 -24.92 -7.47
CA THR A 53 5.92 -25.04 -7.81
C THR A 53 6.37 -24.04 -8.88
N ASN A 54 5.42 -23.31 -9.49
CA ASN A 54 5.67 -22.16 -10.35
C ASN A 54 5.44 -20.81 -9.65
N LEU A 55 5.86 -20.68 -8.38
CA LEU A 55 6.07 -19.36 -7.75
C LEU A 55 7.22 -18.56 -8.39
N ASN A 56 7.99 -19.18 -9.30
CA ASN A 56 8.94 -18.50 -10.18
C ASN A 56 8.28 -17.92 -11.45
N GLY A 57 6.95 -17.95 -11.54
CA GLY A 57 6.16 -17.33 -12.63
C GLY A 57 6.04 -15.80 -12.56
N PHE A 58 6.69 -15.12 -11.61
CA PHE A 58 7.07 -13.72 -11.81
C PHE A 58 8.29 -13.70 -12.74
N ASN A 59 8.03 -13.95 -14.03
CA ASN A 59 9.04 -13.86 -15.05
C ASN A 59 9.67 -12.47 -14.99
N MET A 60 10.95 -12.43 -14.60
CA MET A 60 11.73 -11.22 -14.46
C MET A 60 12.37 -10.78 -15.78
N ASP A 61 11.94 -11.32 -16.93
CA ASP A 61 12.42 -10.92 -18.26
C ASP A 61 11.35 -11.16 -19.34
N ASP A 62 10.32 -10.30 -19.40
CA ASP A 62 9.67 -10.02 -20.69
C ASP A 62 9.62 -8.52 -20.95
N LEU A 63 10.58 -8.09 -21.77
CA LEU A 63 10.77 -6.76 -22.28
C LEU A 63 9.68 -6.42 -23.29
N THR A 64 8.61 -5.79 -22.80
CA THR A 64 8.09 -4.60 -23.48
C THR A 64 8.19 -3.44 -22.51
N THR A 65 8.87 -2.38 -22.94
CA THR A 65 9.13 -1.16 -22.18
C THR A 65 7.85 -0.45 -21.78
N VAL A 66 7.21 -0.90 -20.70
CA VAL A 66 6.29 -0.08 -19.92
C VAL A 66 6.88 0.05 -18.52
N VAL A 67 7.76 1.05 -18.40
CA VAL A 67 8.15 1.65 -17.12
C VAL A 67 6.85 1.87 -16.34
N PRO A 68 6.67 1.35 -15.11
CA PRO A 68 5.48 1.68 -14.36
C PRO A 68 5.56 3.17 -14.07
N LYS A 69 4.50 3.90 -14.42
CA LYS A 69 4.38 5.32 -14.09
C LYS A 69 4.51 5.46 -12.58
N HIS A 70 5.17 6.51 -12.11
CA HIS A 70 4.98 6.99 -10.75
C HIS A 70 3.49 7.33 -10.58
N GLU A 71 2.72 6.37 -10.06
CA GLU A 71 1.28 6.53 -9.92
C GLU A 71 1.03 7.59 -8.84
N GLY A 72 0.32 8.67 -9.19
CA GLY A 72 0.17 9.83 -8.32
C GLY A 72 1.19 10.97 -8.50
N VAL A 73 2.03 10.96 -9.54
CA VAL A 73 2.84 12.14 -9.96
C VAL A 73 2.23 12.77 -11.21
N PRO A 74 1.38 13.81 -11.08
CA PRO A 74 0.85 14.54 -12.23
C PRO A 74 1.91 15.46 -12.83
N GLN A 75 1.76 15.76 -14.12
CA GLN A 75 2.69 16.65 -14.83
C GLN A 75 2.72 18.07 -14.25
N THR A 76 1.63 18.49 -13.62
CA THR A 76 1.45 19.81 -13.02
C THR A 76 1.88 19.89 -11.56
N CYS A 77 2.24 18.77 -10.91
CA CYS A 77 2.77 18.76 -9.55
C CYS A 77 4.29 18.57 -9.57
N GLY A 78 5.01 19.44 -8.84
CA GLY A 78 6.46 19.36 -8.67
C GLY A 78 6.92 18.10 -7.91
N GLY A 79 6.01 17.39 -7.25
CA GLY A 79 6.26 16.14 -6.53
C GLY A 79 5.09 15.15 -6.63
N ARG A 80 4.71 14.54 -5.50
CA ARG A 80 3.64 13.54 -5.44
C ARG A 80 2.34 14.13 -4.93
N LEU A 81 1.23 13.57 -5.38
CA LEU A 81 -0.07 13.79 -4.76
C LEU A 81 -0.18 12.95 -3.48
N GLU A 82 -0.76 13.58 -2.47
CA GLU A 82 -1.24 12.92 -1.26
C GLU A 82 -2.73 13.23 -1.10
N PHE A 83 -3.49 12.31 -0.54
CA PHE A 83 -4.93 12.46 -0.38
C PHE A 83 -5.41 11.78 0.90
N GLN A 84 -6.60 12.17 1.36
CA GLN A 84 -7.29 11.48 2.44
C GLN A 84 -8.24 10.44 1.87
N THR A 85 -8.35 9.30 2.56
CA THR A 85 -9.34 8.28 2.25
C THR A 85 -10.47 8.32 3.26
N MET A 86 -11.70 8.14 2.79
CA MET A 86 -12.90 8.13 3.63
C MET A 86 -13.82 6.97 3.23
N PRO A 87 -14.53 6.35 4.19
CA PRO A 87 -15.54 5.36 3.86
C PRO A 87 -16.68 6.02 3.07
N THR A 88 -17.30 5.26 2.17
CA THR A 88 -18.42 5.72 1.33
C THR A 88 -19.63 6.22 2.13
N GLY A 89 -19.82 5.77 3.38
CA GLY A 89 -20.83 6.30 4.28
C GLY A 89 -20.68 7.80 4.59
N SER A 90 -19.49 8.36 4.40
CA SER A 90 -19.24 9.81 4.56
C SER A 90 -19.78 10.63 3.38
N PHE A 91 -20.03 9.97 2.24
CA PHE A 91 -20.59 10.54 1.01
C PHE A 91 -21.67 9.61 0.46
N PRO A 92 -22.87 9.58 1.06
CA PRO A 92 -23.90 8.61 0.70
C PRO A 92 -24.48 8.82 -0.71
N HIS A 93 -24.28 10.00 -1.33
CA HIS A 93 -24.77 10.31 -2.68
C HIS A 93 -23.76 11.19 -3.46
N PRO A 94 -22.65 10.62 -3.94
CA PRO A 94 -21.70 11.38 -4.74
C PRO A 94 -22.31 11.73 -6.10
N ASN A 95 -22.15 12.98 -6.54
CA ASN A 95 -22.55 13.43 -7.87
C ASN A 95 -21.52 12.95 -8.89
N ILE A 96 -21.62 11.69 -9.29
CA ILE A 96 -20.71 11.06 -10.25
C ILE A 96 -20.90 11.71 -11.62
N THR A 97 -19.82 12.26 -12.15
CA THR A 97 -19.80 12.88 -13.48
C THR A 97 -19.29 11.92 -14.54
N ASN A 98 -18.33 11.06 -14.19
CA ASN A 98 -17.67 10.13 -15.10
C ASN A 98 -17.09 8.94 -14.32
N ASP A 99 -17.08 7.78 -14.95
CA ASP A 99 -16.30 6.61 -14.54
C ASP A 99 -15.15 6.40 -15.53
N ILE A 100 -13.94 6.21 -15.02
CA ILE A 100 -12.76 5.93 -15.84
C ILE A 100 -11.92 4.82 -15.20
N PRO A 101 -11.26 3.96 -16.00
CA PRO A 101 -10.36 2.95 -15.45
C PRO A 101 -9.20 3.63 -14.72
N ALA A 102 -8.73 3.05 -13.63
CA ALA A 102 -7.55 3.51 -12.89
C ALA A 102 -6.70 2.33 -12.43
N SER A 103 -5.37 2.45 -12.58
CA SER A 103 -4.44 1.36 -12.22
C SER A 103 -4.13 1.30 -10.72
N SER A 104 -4.43 2.38 -10.01
CA SER A 104 -4.38 2.47 -8.56
C SER A 104 -5.21 3.61 -8.01
N PRO A 105 -5.46 3.64 -6.69
CA PRO A 105 -6.01 4.80 -6.03
C PRO A 105 -5.19 6.08 -6.26
N ALA A 106 -3.86 5.99 -6.30
CA ALA A 106 -3.01 7.13 -6.65
C ALA A 106 -3.20 7.59 -8.10
N ASP A 107 -3.40 6.67 -9.05
CA ASP A 107 -3.77 7.03 -10.43
C ASP A 107 -5.17 7.67 -10.50
N CYS A 108 -6.12 7.22 -9.68
CA CYS A 108 -7.42 7.87 -9.55
C CYS A 108 -7.31 9.30 -8.98
N ALA A 109 -6.54 9.48 -7.90
CA ALA A 109 -6.26 10.80 -7.34
C ALA A 109 -5.59 11.72 -8.36
N LYS A 110 -4.63 11.19 -9.14
CA LYS A 110 -3.99 11.90 -10.26
C LYS A 110 -5.00 12.36 -11.30
N LYS A 111 -5.87 11.46 -11.75
CA LYS A 111 -6.89 11.76 -12.76
C LYS A 111 -7.91 12.79 -12.29
N CYS A 112 -8.29 12.75 -11.01
CA CYS A 112 -9.12 13.81 -10.43
C CYS A 112 -8.35 15.13 -10.39
N TYR A 113 -7.14 15.16 -9.85
CA TYR A 113 -6.33 16.38 -9.74
C TYR A 113 -6.07 17.05 -11.10
N GLU A 114 -5.88 16.27 -12.17
CA GLU A 114 -5.66 16.76 -13.53
C GLU A 114 -6.95 17.23 -14.23
N ARG A 115 -8.13 16.90 -13.70
CA ARG A 115 -9.41 17.34 -14.24
C ARG A 115 -9.86 18.64 -13.56
N GLU A 116 -10.20 19.62 -14.39
CA GLU A 116 -10.75 20.88 -13.92
C GLU A 116 -12.01 20.67 -13.08
N GLY A 117 -12.03 21.27 -11.88
CA GLY A 117 -13.16 21.20 -10.95
C GLY A 117 -13.29 19.91 -10.14
N CYS A 118 -12.39 18.93 -10.28
CA CYS A 118 -12.43 17.72 -9.47
C CYS A 118 -11.58 17.87 -8.20
N SER A 119 -12.21 17.66 -7.05
CA SER A 119 -11.56 17.66 -5.73
C SER A 119 -11.84 16.40 -4.90
N THR A 120 -12.81 15.60 -5.36
CA THR A 120 -13.26 14.37 -4.74
C THR A 120 -13.51 13.32 -5.83
N ALA A 121 -13.12 12.08 -5.56
CA ALA A 121 -13.40 10.94 -6.43
C ALA A 121 -13.70 9.71 -5.55
N ALA A 122 -14.43 8.73 -6.08
CA ALA A 122 -14.54 7.42 -5.44
C ALA A 122 -13.70 6.41 -6.21
N PHE A 123 -13.07 5.49 -5.50
CA PHE A 123 -12.34 4.38 -6.10
C PHE A 123 -13.04 3.07 -5.76
N VAL A 124 -13.27 2.26 -6.79
CA VAL A 124 -13.86 0.92 -6.68
C VAL A 124 -12.87 -0.08 -7.24
N ALA A 125 -12.26 -0.88 -6.37
CA ALA A 125 -11.34 -1.94 -6.76
C ALA A 125 -12.06 -3.02 -7.60
N THR A 126 -11.35 -3.59 -8.57
CA THR A 126 -11.85 -4.71 -9.37
C THR A 126 -11.86 -5.99 -8.53
N THR A 127 -12.85 -6.86 -8.71
CA THR A 127 -12.91 -8.14 -7.97
C THR A 127 -11.63 -8.95 -8.17
N GLY A 128 -10.93 -9.28 -7.08
CA GLY A 128 -9.68 -10.04 -7.10
C GLY A 128 -8.40 -9.20 -7.29
N ASN A 129 -8.51 -7.88 -7.45
CA ASN A 129 -7.36 -6.98 -7.57
C ASN A 129 -7.55 -5.73 -6.69
N ILE A 130 -6.61 -5.49 -5.78
CA ILE A 130 -6.70 -4.39 -4.79
C ILE A 130 -6.14 -3.05 -5.30
N SER A 131 -5.46 -3.05 -6.45
CA SER A 131 -4.87 -1.86 -7.06
C SER A 131 -5.64 -1.41 -8.30
N ASP A 132 -6.00 -2.31 -9.22
CA ASP A 132 -6.72 -1.91 -10.43
C ASP A 132 -8.23 -1.76 -10.17
N GLY A 133 -8.82 -0.69 -10.68
CA GLY A 133 -10.22 -0.38 -10.41
C GLY A 133 -10.81 0.68 -11.31
N VAL A 134 -11.98 1.14 -10.90
CA VAL A 134 -12.71 2.24 -11.54
C VAL A 134 -12.64 3.47 -10.64
N CYS A 135 -12.23 4.58 -11.22
CA CYS A 135 -12.26 5.89 -10.61
C CYS A 135 -13.54 6.62 -11.03
N LEU A 136 -14.40 6.90 -10.06
CA LEU A 136 -15.63 7.64 -10.22
C LEU A 136 -15.37 9.10 -9.85
N LEU A 137 -15.24 9.95 -10.86
CA LEU A 137 -14.97 11.37 -10.68
C LEU A 137 -16.27 12.10 -10.32
N THR A 138 -16.23 12.94 -9.28
CA THR A 138 -17.41 13.66 -8.80
C THR A 138 -17.27 15.16 -9.02
N SER A 139 -18.40 15.86 -9.08
CA SER A 139 -18.45 17.33 -9.02
C SER A 139 -18.60 17.86 -7.59
N ASP A 140 -18.51 16.98 -6.59
CA ASP A 140 -18.67 17.35 -5.19
C ASP A 140 -17.43 18.09 -4.69
N ALA A 141 -17.66 19.04 -3.78
CA ALA A 141 -16.59 19.68 -3.04
C ALA A 141 -15.86 18.67 -2.14
N ASN A 142 -14.60 18.98 -1.81
CA ASN A 142 -13.82 18.18 -0.89
C ASN A 142 -14.32 18.35 0.55
N VAL A 143 -14.39 17.23 1.28
CA VAL A 143 -14.60 17.22 2.73
C VAL A 143 -13.41 16.50 3.33
N CYS A 144 -12.68 17.20 4.20
CA CYS A 144 -11.47 16.67 4.82
C CYS A 144 -11.77 16.20 6.24
N GLY A 145 -11.23 15.05 6.61
CA GLY A 145 -11.16 14.64 8.01
C GLY A 145 -10.14 15.50 8.74
N ASN A 146 -10.54 16.11 9.86
CA ASN A 146 -9.66 16.98 10.66
C ASN A 146 -8.38 16.28 11.15
N ASN A 147 -8.42 14.95 11.30
CA ASN A 147 -7.29 14.12 11.75
C ASN A 147 -7.03 12.93 10.81
N ALA A 148 -7.49 12.99 9.56
CA ALA A 148 -7.25 11.90 8.61
C ALA A 148 -5.85 12.02 8.01
N ASP A 149 -5.10 10.92 8.04
CA ASP A 149 -3.78 10.85 7.45
C ASP A 149 -3.83 11.08 5.95
N TYR A 150 -2.81 11.78 5.46
CA TYR A 150 -2.55 11.95 4.05
C TYR A 150 -1.68 10.80 3.56
N VAL A 151 -2.17 10.08 2.55
CA VAL A 151 -1.47 8.95 1.96
C VAL A 151 -1.18 9.20 0.49
N PRO A 152 0.00 8.82 -0.02
CA PRO A 152 0.34 8.93 -1.44
C PRO A 152 -0.18 7.74 -2.25
N GLN A 153 -0.62 6.67 -1.58
CA GLN A 153 -1.20 5.48 -2.20
C GLN A 153 -2.15 4.80 -1.22
N HIS A 154 -3.13 4.07 -1.72
CA HIS A 154 -4.00 3.25 -0.89
C HIS A 154 -4.32 1.94 -1.61
N ALA A 155 -4.88 0.97 -0.89
CA ALA A 155 -5.47 -0.22 -1.47
C ALA A 155 -6.50 -0.74 -0.47
N ALA A 156 -7.70 -1.03 -0.95
CA ALA A 156 -8.78 -1.53 -0.12
C ALA A 156 -9.67 -2.46 -0.94
N LEU A 157 -10.25 -3.47 -0.27
CA LEU A 157 -11.21 -4.39 -0.88
C LEU A 157 -12.59 -3.76 -1.08
N HIS A 158 -12.88 -2.69 -0.34
CA HIS A 158 -14.15 -2.00 -0.36
C HIS A 158 -14.01 -0.63 -1.03
N PRO A 159 -15.06 -0.13 -1.69
CA PRO A 159 -15.07 1.22 -2.22
C PRO A 159 -14.78 2.27 -1.14
N PHE A 160 -14.04 3.31 -1.52
CA PHE A 160 -13.74 4.44 -0.65
C PHE A 160 -13.69 5.74 -1.46
N ILE A 161 -13.77 6.86 -0.75
CA ILE A 161 -13.68 8.20 -1.30
C ILE A 161 -12.24 8.70 -1.14
N ILE A 162 -11.70 9.26 -2.21
CA ILE A 162 -10.48 10.05 -2.26
C ILE A 162 -10.90 11.51 -2.20
N SER A 163 -10.39 12.26 -1.23
CA SER A 163 -10.66 13.70 -1.13
C SER A 163 -9.45 14.47 -0.63
N CYS A 164 -9.56 15.79 -0.70
CA CYS A 164 -8.55 16.73 -0.22
C CYS A 164 -7.17 16.45 -0.84
N ILE A 165 -7.15 16.22 -2.14
CA ILE A 165 -5.93 15.91 -2.87
C ILE A 165 -5.00 17.12 -2.84
N LYS A 166 -3.78 16.95 -2.32
CA LYS A 166 -2.75 17.99 -2.24
C LYS A 166 -1.50 17.57 -2.99
N CYS A 167 -0.81 18.55 -3.56
CA CYS A 167 0.50 18.36 -4.18
C CYS A 167 1.61 18.59 -3.16
N THR A 168 2.59 17.69 -3.11
CA THR A 168 3.81 17.83 -2.31
C THR A 168 4.99 18.23 -3.18
N PRO A 169 6.02 18.90 -2.63
CA PRO A 169 7.23 19.24 -3.39
C PRO A 169 8.16 18.03 -3.59
N CYS A 170 7.90 16.91 -2.92
CA CYS A 170 8.79 15.75 -2.89
C CYS A 170 8.35 14.65 -3.85
N LYS A 171 9.32 14.09 -4.58
CA LYS A 171 9.26 12.84 -5.32
C LYS A 171 10.04 11.79 -4.58
N TYR A 172 9.47 10.61 -4.44
CA TYR A 172 10.09 9.47 -3.77
C TYR A 172 9.44 8.19 -4.26
N ASN A 173 10.17 7.07 -4.19
CA ASN A 173 9.59 5.75 -4.39
C ASN A 173 9.15 5.21 -3.04
N ILE A 174 7.93 4.68 -2.98
CA ILE A 174 7.35 4.11 -1.76
C ILE A 174 7.27 2.59 -1.87
N ARG A 175 7.56 1.90 -0.77
CA ARG A 175 7.38 0.44 -0.63
C ARG A 175 6.95 0.09 0.79
N THR A 176 6.13 -0.95 0.95
CA THR A 176 5.85 -1.53 2.27
C THR A 176 7.11 -2.17 2.86
N VAL A 177 7.23 -2.12 4.18
CA VAL A 177 8.19 -2.93 4.92
C VAL A 177 7.65 -4.35 5.03
N THR A 178 8.35 -5.32 4.45
CA THR A 178 8.01 -6.75 4.54
C THR A 178 9.06 -7.51 5.38
N PRO A 179 8.70 -8.60 6.09
CA PRO A 179 9.63 -9.33 6.95
C PRO A 179 10.82 -9.98 6.24
N ASP A 180 10.67 -10.23 4.94
CA ASP A 180 11.62 -10.81 4.00
C ASP A 180 12.67 -9.79 3.52
N ARG A 181 12.38 -8.50 3.68
CA ARG A 181 13.27 -7.43 3.27
C ARG A 181 14.22 -7.05 4.41
N VAL A 182 15.51 -7.26 4.19
CA VAL A 182 16.55 -6.73 5.09
C VAL A 182 16.61 -5.22 4.87
N LEU A 183 16.29 -4.45 5.92
CA LEU A 183 16.44 -3.01 5.93
C LEU A 183 17.79 -2.64 6.56
N PRO A 184 18.42 -1.54 6.12
CA PRO A 184 19.61 -1.00 6.78
C PRO A 184 19.29 -0.52 8.19
N ASP A 185 20.34 -0.30 8.98
CA ASP A 185 20.17 0.30 10.29
C ASP A 185 19.85 1.79 10.15
N PHE A 186 18.79 2.22 10.85
CA PHE A 186 18.37 3.61 10.88
C PHE A 186 19.11 4.34 12.00
N THR A 187 19.95 5.31 11.62
CA THR A 187 20.81 6.06 12.55
C THR A 187 20.14 7.30 13.11
N HIS A 188 19.06 7.75 12.49
CA HIS A 188 18.34 8.95 12.90
C HIS A 188 16.84 8.70 12.92
N ALA A 189 16.14 9.28 13.88
CA ALA A 189 14.69 9.27 13.94
C ALA A 189 14.17 10.66 14.34
N VAL A 190 13.07 11.07 13.72
CA VAL A 190 12.36 12.33 14.02
C VAL A 190 10.87 12.06 14.09
N SER A 191 10.15 12.86 14.87
CA SER A 191 8.68 12.86 14.83
C SER A 191 8.21 13.74 13.68
N VAL A 192 7.24 13.24 12.91
CA VAL A 192 6.67 13.90 11.73
C VAL A 192 5.18 13.62 11.69
N ALA A 193 4.38 14.60 11.28
CA ALA A 193 2.93 14.42 11.20
C ALA A 193 2.49 13.66 9.94
N SER A 194 3.34 13.60 8.91
CA SER A 194 2.99 13.00 7.62
C SER A 194 4.18 12.36 6.90
N ILE A 195 3.86 11.53 5.91
CA ILE A 195 4.85 10.95 5.01
C ILE A 195 5.56 12.01 4.15
N GLY A 196 4.87 13.07 3.75
CA GLY A 196 5.46 14.21 3.06
C GLY A 196 6.51 14.93 3.92
N GLU A 197 6.25 15.09 5.22
CA GLU A 197 7.24 15.61 6.16
C GLU A 197 8.42 14.65 6.36
N CYS A 198 8.19 13.34 6.37
CA CYS A 198 9.28 12.35 6.37
C CYS A 198 10.14 12.44 5.11
N ALA A 199 9.53 12.64 3.94
CA ALA A 199 10.25 12.86 2.69
C ALA A 199 11.11 14.13 2.76
N GLN A 200 10.54 15.25 3.24
CA GLN A 200 11.28 16.49 3.40
C GLN A 200 12.46 16.32 4.37
N ALA A 201 12.23 15.68 5.52
CA ALA A 201 13.27 15.42 6.51
C ALA A 201 14.41 14.55 5.95
N CYS A 202 14.09 13.55 5.13
CA CYS A 202 15.09 12.75 4.43
C CYS A 202 15.89 13.58 3.43
N TYR A 203 15.21 14.41 2.63
CA TYR A 203 15.84 15.27 1.64
C TYR A 203 16.82 16.26 2.28
N ASP A 204 16.40 16.95 3.35
CA ASP A 204 17.21 17.93 4.08
C ASP A 204 18.48 17.29 4.68
N ARG A 205 18.39 16.01 5.04
CA ARG A 205 19.49 15.21 5.60
C ARG A 205 20.31 14.48 4.55
N ARG A 206 19.95 14.55 3.27
CA ARG A 206 20.55 13.77 2.17
C ARG A 206 20.54 12.27 2.48
N CYS A 207 19.43 11.79 3.04
CA CYS A 207 19.26 10.40 3.41
C CYS A 207 19.13 9.52 2.16
N THR A 208 19.63 8.29 2.23
CA THR A 208 19.48 7.30 1.15
C THR A 208 18.13 6.58 1.26
N MET A 209 17.65 6.38 2.49
CA MET A 209 16.36 5.76 2.78
C MET A 209 15.75 6.33 4.05
N ALA A 210 14.42 6.53 4.02
CA ALA A 210 13.62 6.79 5.20
C ALA A 210 12.56 5.70 5.39
N GLN A 211 12.11 5.47 6.62
CA GLN A 211 10.97 4.64 6.97
C GLN A 211 9.99 5.50 7.72
N TYR A 212 8.79 5.67 7.16
CA TYR A 212 7.68 6.35 7.81
C TYR A 212 6.76 5.35 8.48
N ASN A 213 6.43 5.61 9.75
CA ASN A 213 5.42 4.89 10.51
C ASN A 213 4.30 5.85 10.88
N SER A 214 3.14 5.69 10.24
CA SER A 214 1.93 6.48 10.49
C SER A 214 1.36 6.28 11.89
N GLN A 215 1.42 5.08 12.47
CA GLN A 215 0.89 4.84 13.81
C GLN A 215 1.67 5.58 14.90
N GLN A 216 2.97 5.74 14.69
CA GLN A 216 3.87 6.39 15.64
C GLN A 216 4.18 7.84 15.27
N HIS A 217 3.70 8.33 14.11
CA HIS A 217 4.07 9.64 13.56
C HIS A 217 5.60 9.85 13.62
N SER A 218 6.34 8.86 13.12
CA SER A 218 7.79 8.80 13.19
C SER A 218 8.43 8.51 11.84
N CYS A 219 9.60 9.09 11.62
CA CYS A 219 10.41 8.93 10.43
C CYS A 219 11.84 8.54 10.84
N SER A 220 12.21 7.32 10.52
CA SER A 220 13.55 6.78 10.74
C SER A 220 14.36 6.89 9.44
N MET A 221 15.58 7.37 9.47
CA MET A 221 16.39 7.68 8.28
C MET A 221 17.78 7.08 8.39
N THR A 222 18.34 6.72 7.25
CA THR A 222 19.74 6.32 7.10
C THR A 222 20.36 6.99 5.89
N SER A 223 21.68 7.13 5.91
CA SER A 223 22.49 7.60 4.77
C SER A 223 23.44 6.50 4.28
N GLU A 224 23.27 5.27 4.77
CA GLU A 224 24.07 4.14 4.32
C GLU A 224 23.85 3.87 2.83
N PRO A 225 24.91 3.53 2.06
CA PRO A 225 24.76 3.20 0.66
C PRO A 225 23.81 2.02 0.48
N LEU A 226 22.78 2.20 -0.36
CA LEU A 226 21.89 1.11 -0.74
C LEU A 226 22.58 0.26 -1.83
N GLU A 227 22.63 -1.07 -1.64
CA GLU A 227 23.19 -1.98 -2.66
C GLU A 227 22.35 -2.00 -3.95
N SER A 228 21.04 -1.68 -3.88
CA SER A 228 20.15 -1.65 -5.03
C SER A 228 19.89 -0.23 -5.55
N LYS A 229 19.80 -0.08 -6.88
CA LYS A 229 19.20 1.10 -7.53
C LYS A 229 17.78 1.34 -6.99
N CYS A 230 17.34 2.60 -7.00
CA CYS A 230 15.99 3.05 -6.63
C CYS A 230 14.94 2.01 -7.00
N ALA A 231 14.25 1.47 -6.01
CA ALA A 231 13.46 0.30 -6.25
C ALA A 231 12.18 0.68 -7.03
N ARG A 232 11.79 -0.11 -8.04
CA ARG A 232 10.59 0.11 -8.86
C ARG A 232 9.35 0.25 -7.97
N GLU A 233 8.56 1.29 -8.18
CA GLU A 233 7.37 1.51 -7.38
C GLU A 233 6.28 0.48 -7.73
N VAL A 234 5.59 -0.02 -6.71
CA VAL A 234 4.43 -0.91 -6.81
C VAL A 234 3.28 -0.29 -6.01
N PRO A 235 2.01 -0.55 -6.36
CA PRO A 235 0.89 -0.17 -5.51
C PRO A 235 1.11 -0.72 -4.09
N VAL A 236 1.15 0.18 -3.10
CA VAL A 236 1.40 -0.15 -1.71
C VAL A 236 0.11 -0.03 -0.91
N VAL A 237 -0.23 -1.07 -0.15
CA VAL A 237 -1.31 -1.00 0.84
C VAL A 237 -0.84 -0.12 2.00
N THR A 238 -1.14 1.18 1.95
CA THR A 238 -0.82 2.10 3.04
C THR A 238 -2.06 2.46 3.85
N GLU A 239 -2.82 1.46 4.35
CA GLU A 239 -3.92 1.70 5.31
C GLU A 239 -3.47 2.38 6.63
N GLY A 240 -2.28 2.99 6.66
CA GLY A 240 -1.65 3.55 7.84
C GLY A 240 -1.18 2.48 8.83
N VAL A 241 -1.33 1.19 8.49
CA VAL A 241 -1.01 0.09 9.40
C VAL A 241 0.45 -0.30 9.32
N LEU A 242 0.97 -0.46 8.10
CA LEU A 242 2.33 -0.94 7.90
C LEU A 242 3.27 0.23 7.64
N PRO A 243 4.46 0.25 8.28
CA PRO A 243 5.50 1.19 7.92
C PRO A 243 5.88 1.07 6.45
N VAL A 244 6.26 2.20 5.87
CA VAL A 244 6.67 2.28 4.47
C VAL A 244 8.05 2.89 4.36
N THR A 245 8.85 2.42 3.41
CA THR A 245 10.14 3.02 3.09
C THR A 245 10.00 4.02 1.95
N LEU A 246 10.70 5.14 2.08
CA LEU A 246 10.88 6.15 1.06
C LEU A 246 12.32 6.03 0.56
N GLU A 247 12.48 5.91 -0.75
CA GLU A 247 13.77 5.87 -1.43
C GLU A 247 13.82 6.94 -2.52
N CYS A 248 15.04 7.34 -2.88
CA CYS A 248 15.29 8.27 -3.98
C CYS A 248 14.47 9.55 -3.85
N VAL A 249 14.47 10.05 -2.62
CA VAL A 249 13.75 11.26 -2.25
C VAL A 249 14.42 12.46 -2.90
N SER A 250 13.63 13.25 -3.60
CA SER A 250 14.04 14.52 -4.21
C SER A 250 12.92 15.52 -4.01
N CYS A 251 13.20 16.66 -3.39
CA CYS A 251 12.20 17.71 -3.17
C CYS A 251 12.61 18.98 -3.91
N SER A 252 11.64 19.70 -4.47
CA SER A 252 11.87 21.04 -5.02
C SER A 252 11.92 22.06 -3.87
N SER A 253 12.96 22.88 -3.87
CA SER A 253 13.17 24.02 -2.94
C SER A 253 12.23 25.17 -3.24
#